data_AF-A0A353RP66-F1
#
_entry.id   AF-A0A353RP66-F1
#
_cell.length_a   1.000
_cell.length_b   1.000
_cell.length_c   1.000
_cell.angle_alpha   90.00
_cell.angle_beta   90.00
_cell.angle_gamma   90.00
#
_symmetry.space_group_name_H-M   'P 1'
#
loop_
_entity.id
_entity.type
_entity.pdbx_description
1 polymer ?
#
loop_
_entity_poly.entity_id
_entity_poly.type
_entity_poly.pdbx_seq_one_letter_code
_entity_poly.pdbx_strand_id
1 'polypeptide(L)' 'MANKPFQYQAPFPLSKDQTEYYLLTREHVSVSEFEGKEILKVSKEGLTLLAQTAFRDVEFLLRP' A
#
# COMPACT_ATOMS: atom_id res chain seq x y z
N MET A 1 -16.81 -27.16 32.14
CA MET A 1 -17.33 -26.40 30.99
C MET A 1 -16.23 -26.30 29.95
N ALA A 2 -16.51 -26.56 28.67
CA ALA A 2 -15.49 -26.51 27.62
C ALA A 2 -15.08 -25.06 27.35
N ASN A 3 -13.88 -24.67 27.80
CA ASN A 3 -13.34 -23.33 27.64
C ASN A 3 -12.64 -23.23 26.28
N LYS A 4 -13.33 -22.72 25.25
CA LYS A 4 -12.73 -22.55 23.92
C LYS A 4 -11.67 -21.44 23.98
N PRO A 5 -10.48 -21.61 23.37
CA PRO A 5 -9.47 -20.56 23.33
C PRO A 5 -9.97 -19.36 22.53
N PHE A 6 -9.60 -18.15 22.98
CA PHE A 6 -9.89 -16.91 22.25
C PHE A 6 -9.23 -16.94 20.87
N GLN A 7 -10.01 -16.63 19.84
CA GLN A 7 -9.51 -16.43 18.48
C GLN A 7 -9.92 -15.04 18.01
N TYR A 8 -8.93 -14.19 17.76
CA TYR A 8 -9.16 -12.87 17.19
C TYR A 8 -9.58 -13.03 15.72
N GLN A 9 -10.68 -12.37 15.35
CA GLN A 9 -11.14 -12.26 13.98
C GLN A 9 -11.20 -10.79 13.59
N ALA A 10 -10.52 -10.43 12.50
CA ALA A 10 -10.60 -9.08 11.95
C ALA A 10 -12.03 -8.80 11.43
N PRO A 11 -12.62 -7.63 11.72
CA PRO A 11 -13.98 -7.30 11.31
C PRO A 11 -14.16 -7.18 9.80
N PHE A 12 -13.08 -6.85 9.07
CA PHE A 12 -13.10 -6.63 7.61
C PHE A 12 -12.04 -7.52 6.93
N PRO A 13 -12.35 -8.80 6.68
CA PRO A 13 -11.44 -9.66 5.93
C PRO A 13 -11.33 -9.19 4.47
N LEU A 14 -10.10 -9.08 3.97
CA LEU A 14 -9.83 -8.64 2.60
C LEU A 14 -10.01 -9.79 1.62
N SER A 15 -10.56 -9.49 0.44
CA SER A 15 -10.54 -10.41 -0.71
C SER A 15 -9.19 -10.34 -1.43
N LYS A 16 -8.97 -11.24 -2.40
CA LYS A 16 -7.80 -11.16 -3.29
C LYS A 16 -7.84 -9.85 -4.07
N ASP A 17 -6.69 -9.19 -4.17
CA ASP A 17 -6.50 -8.05 -5.06
C ASP A 17 -6.24 -8.57 -6.48
N GLN A 18 -7.05 -8.10 -7.44
CA GLN A 18 -6.94 -8.40 -8.86
C GLN A 18 -6.68 -7.13 -9.68
N THR A 19 -6.42 -6.01 -9.02
CA THR A 19 -6.18 -4.72 -9.66
C THR A 19 -4.81 -4.74 -10.35
N GLU A 20 -4.77 -4.36 -11.62
CA GLU A 20 -3.51 -4.19 -12.33
C GLU A 20 -2.88 -2.83 -11.98
N TYR A 21 -1.58 -2.83 -11.70
CA TYR A 21 -0.80 -1.64 -11.38
C TYR A 21 0.32 -1.45 -12.38
N TYR A 22 0.60 -0.19 -12.72
CA TYR A 22 1.79 0.17 -13.48
C TYR A 22 2.83 0.82 -12.56
N LEU A 23 4.11 0.63 -12.88
CA LEU A 23 5.21 1.25 -12.15
C LEU A 23 5.33 2.72 -12.53
N LEU A 24 5.05 3.62 -11.60
CA LEU A 24 5.22 5.06 -11.81
C LEU A 24 6.70 5.49 -11.74
N THR A 25 7.42 5.11 -10.67
CA THR A 25 8.84 5.44 -10.48
C THR A 25 9.48 4.56 -9.39
N ARG A 26 10.82 4.58 -9.30
CA ARG A 26 11.61 3.95 -8.23
C ARG A 26 12.41 4.95 -7.38
N GLU A 27 12.38 6.24 -7.72
CA GLU A 27 13.34 7.22 -7.18
C GLU A 27 13.07 7.64 -5.73
N HIS A 28 11.81 7.57 -5.28
CA HIS A 28 11.40 8.12 -3.98
C HIS A 28 11.34 7.09 -2.85
N VAL A 29 11.87 5.89 -3.09
CA VAL A 29 11.86 4.79 -2.11
C VAL A 29 13.27 4.27 -1.88
N SER A 30 13.58 3.96 -0.63
CA SER A 30 14.83 3.30 -0.24
C SER A 30 14.59 2.42 0.97
N VAL A 31 15.47 1.45 1.19
CA VAL A 31 15.45 0.59 2.38
C VAL A 31 16.54 1.07 3.33
N SER A 32 16.22 1.09 4.62
CA SER A 32 17.15 1.41 5.71
C SER A 32 16.92 0.46 6.88
N GLU A 33 17.85 0.39 7.83
CA GLU A 33 17.70 -0.45 9.01
C GLU A 33 17.41 0.40 10.25
N PHE A 34 16.47 -0.06 11.07
CA PHE A 34 16.16 0.53 12.37
C PHE A 34 15.85 -0.58 13.37
N GLU A 35 16.59 -0.63 14.49
CA GLU A 35 16.46 -1.66 15.53
C GLU A 35 16.49 -3.11 14.99
N GLY A 36 17.40 -3.38 14.04
CA GLY A 36 17.55 -4.71 13.44
C GLY A 36 16.43 -5.11 12.47
N LYS A 37 15.58 -4.15 12.07
CA LYS A 37 14.49 -4.36 11.11
C LYS A 37 14.66 -3.47 9.89
N GLU A 38 14.36 -4.02 8.72
CA GLU A 38 14.28 -3.24 7.49
C GLU A 38 13.06 -2.32 7.52
N ILE A 39 13.28 -1.05 7.20
CA ILE A 39 12.29 0.02 7.11
C ILE A 39 12.32 0.61 5.71
N LEU A 40 11.15 0.70 5.10
CA LEU A 40 10.95 1.41 3.83
C LEU A 40 10.86 2.92 4.10
N LYS A 41 11.81 3.68 3.57
CA LYS A 41 11.79 5.14 3.58
C LYS A 41 11.14 5.65 2.29
N VAL A 42 10.14 6.50 2.45
CA VAL A 42 9.42 7.15 1.34
C VAL A 42 9.65 8.65 1.43
N SER A 43 10.12 9.28 0.35
CA SER A 43 10.30 10.73 0.29
C SER A 43 8.96 11.44 0.12
N LYS A 44 8.85 12.68 0.60
CA LYS A 44 7.60 13.47 0.50
C LYS A 44 7.24 13.77 -0.96
N GLU A 45 8.24 13.98 -1.79
CA GLU A 45 8.11 14.26 -3.21
C GLU A 45 7.44 13.09 -3.95
N GLY A 46 7.72 11.84 -3.52
CA GLY A 46 7.05 10.66 -4.07
C GLY A 46 5.55 10.63 -3.80
N LEU A 47 5.10 11.13 -2.65
CA LEU A 47 3.68 11.24 -2.33
C LEU A 47 3.00 12.31 -3.21
N THR A 48 3.67 13.46 -3.41
CA THR A 48 3.18 14.52 -4.30
C THR A 48 3.06 14.03 -5.74
N LEU A 49 4.09 13.34 -6.26
CA LEU A 49 4.08 12.77 -7.60
C LEU A 49 2.96 11.74 -7.78
N LEU A 50 2.78 10.84 -6.80
CA LEU A 50 1.73 9.83 -6.82
C LEU A 50 0.34 10.49 -6.89
N ALA A 51 0.07 11.47 -6.03
CA ALA A 51 -1.21 12.17 -6.01
C ALA A 51 -1.46 12.92 -7.32
N GLN A 52 -0.48 13.67 -7.82
CA GLN A 52 -0.59 14.42 -9.07
C GLN A 52 -0.93 13.51 -10.25
N THR A 53 -0.22 12.38 -10.38
CA THR A 53 -0.48 11.42 -11.46
C THR A 53 -1.86 10.76 -11.31
N ALA A 54 -2.22 10.34 -10.10
CA ALA A 54 -3.51 9.69 -9.85
C ALA A 54 -4.71 10.60 -10.18
N PHE A 55 -4.63 11.89 -9.83
CA PHE A 55 -5.70 12.85 -10.14
C PHE A 55 -5.81 13.14 -11.63
N ARG A 56 -4.68 13.21 -12.35
CA ARG A 56 -4.72 13.28 -13.81
C ARG A 56 -5.38 12.04 -14.40
N ASP A 57 -4.96 10.84 -13.97
CA ASP A 57 -5.44 9.59 -14.57
C ASP A 57 -6.95 9.40 -14.35
N VAL A 58 -7.47 9.71 -13.16
CA VAL A 58 -8.92 9.58 -12.89
C VAL A 58 -9.77 10.60 -13.62
N GLU A 59 -9.23 11.76 -14.01
CA GLU A 59 -9.95 12.76 -14.79
C GLU A 59 -10.14 12.35 -16.25
N PHE A 60 -9.23 11.55 -16.81
CA PHE A 60 -9.21 11.23 -18.25
C PHE A 60 -9.39 9.74 -18.58
N LEU A 61 -9.20 8.84 -17.61
CA LEU A 61 -9.24 7.39 -17.81
C LEU A 61 -10.34 6.75 -16.95
N LEU A 62 -10.89 5.64 -17.46
CA LEU A 62 -11.85 4.81 -16.75
C LEU A 62 -11.25 3.42 -16.54
N ARG A 63 -11.81 2.68 -15.58
CA ARG A 63 -11.52 1.25 -15.47
C ARG A 63 -12.10 0.51 -16.69
N PRO A 64 -11.39 -0.48 -17.25
CA PRO A 64 -11.90 -1.31 -18.34
C PRO A 64 -13.13 -2.13 -17.91
#